data_AF-A0A932PB96-F1
#
_entry.id   AF-A0A932PB96-F1
#
_cell.length_a   1.000
_cell.length_b   1.000
_cell.length_c   1.000
_cell.angle_alpha   90.00
_cell.angle_beta   90.00
_cell.angle_gamma   90.00
#
_symmetry.space_group_name_H-M   'P 1'
#
loop_
_entity.id
_entity.type
_entity.pdbx_description
1 polymer ?
#
loop_
_entity_poly.entity_id
_entity_poly.type
_entity_poly.pdbx_seq_one_letter_code
_entity_poly.pdbx_strand_id
1 'polypeptide(L)'
;MSKDKKNNLTVSETGKTKLIADEGQIDGIYDDPSGYATFGVGHLVKKSKSYLIQGAQSDETLKTKLGSKKIGSSSITYVPNSVNGKEELTQIKEKATAVANDAIAQADYKKKYAELTADQKTKVSQKSEAAIKEEADLLGKTAAGVLTDDLKPFADAVNTNTTGIELTQDEFDALVSFAFNVGTANFKSSTLLKKINEGKYRSGDLKQRKAAISEVEGEFKKWNKSGGKVLDGLTKRRAAEAERFLKGAQDEAKTLEPKPGSTPSPSSTPGPGSKPGPVPKPLT
;
A
#
# COMPACT_ATOMS: atom_id res chain seq x y z
N MET A 1 16.42 -10.18 -28.85
CA MET A 1 16.11 -9.66 -27.51
C MET A 1 14.61 -9.72 -27.33
N SER A 2 14.14 -10.46 -26.32
CA SER A 2 12.73 -10.83 -26.16
C SER A 2 11.86 -9.58 -25.94
N LYS A 3 10.74 -9.51 -26.66
CA LYS A 3 9.71 -8.47 -26.52
C LYS A 3 9.20 -8.45 -25.08
N ASP A 4 9.25 -7.26 -24.48
CA ASP A 4 8.52 -6.79 -23.29
C ASP A 4 7.78 -7.86 -22.48
N LYS A 5 8.49 -8.54 -21.58
CA LYS A 5 7.81 -9.27 -20.51
C LYS A 5 7.17 -8.24 -19.58
N LYS A 6 5.84 -8.12 -19.65
CA LYS A 6 5.06 -7.25 -18.77
C LYS A 6 4.68 -8.02 -17.52
N ASN A 7 4.89 -7.40 -16.36
CA ASN A 7 4.37 -7.90 -15.10
C ASN A 7 2.83 -7.89 -15.15
N ASN A 8 2.19 -8.93 -14.60
CA ASN A 8 0.73 -9.08 -14.54
C ASN A 8 0.33 -9.76 -13.22
N LEU A 9 0.77 -9.16 -12.11
CA LEU A 9 0.52 -9.67 -10.76
C LEU A 9 -0.65 -8.92 -10.11
N THR A 10 -1.31 -9.58 -9.17
CA THR A 10 -2.28 -8.97 -8.26
C THR A 10 -1.74 -9.03 -6.85
N VAL A 11 -2.23 -8.16 -5.96
CA VAL A 11 -1.75 -8.11 -4.57
C VAL A 11 -2.16 -9.38 -3.86
N SER A 12 -1.20 -10.07 -3.24
CA SER A 12 -1.49 -11.32 -2.53
C SER A 12 -2.28 -11.07 -1.23
N GLU A 13 -2.89 -12.12 -0.65
CA GLU A 13 -3.50 -12.04 0.68
C GLU A 13 -2.50 -11.62 1.77
N THR A 14 -1.26 -12.10 1.66
CA THR A 14 -0.16 -11.71 2.55
C THR A 14 0.22 -10.24 2.36
N GLY A 15 0.17 -9.74 1.12
CA GLY A 15 0.35 -8.31 0.80
C GLY A 15 -0.73 -7.46 1.46
N LYS A 16 -2.00 -7.80 1.24
CA LYS A 16 -3.15 -7.12 1.83
C LYS A 16 -3.12 -7.13 3.36
N THR A 17 -2.78 -8.25 3.97
CA THR A 17 -2.69 -8.37 5.44
C THR A 17 -1.63 -7.43 6.03
N LYS A 18 -0.46 -7.31 5.39
CA LYS A 18 0.57 -6.37 5.87
C LYS A 18 0.15 -4.92 5.66
N LEU A 19 -0.47 -4.60 4.53
CA LEU A 19 -1.04 -3.27 4.28
C LEU A 19 -2.09 -2.88 5.33
N ILE A 20 -3.00 -3.80 5.65
CA ILE A 20 -4.00 -3.61 6.73
C ILE A 20 -3.31 -3.37 8.09
N ALA A 21 -2.21 -4.05 8.37
CA ALA A 21 -1.45 -3.85 9.60
C ALA A 21 -0.75 -2.48 9.65
N ASP A 22 -0.25 -1.99 8.51
CA ASP A 22 0.44 -0.70 8.40
C ASP A 22 -0.53 0.50 8.44
N GLU A 23 -1.67 0.40 7.75
CA GLU A 23 -2.67 1.48 7.66
C GLU A 23 -3.64 1.47 8.84
N GLY A 24 -3.88 0.30 9.42
CA GLY A 24 -4.99 0.06 10.33
C GLY A 24 -6.31 -0.13 9.59
N GLN A 25 -7.24 -0.82 10.24
CA GLN A 25 -8.57 -1.11 9.70
C GLN A 25 -9.65 -0.70 10.70
N ILE A 26 -10.73 -0.11 10.21
CA ILE A 26 -12.00 0.04 10.91
C ILE A 26 -13.06 -0.73 10.12
N ASP A 27 -13.79 -1.63 10.79
CA ASP A 27 -14.88 -2.38 10.15
C ASP A 27 -16.17 -1.55 10.17
N GLY A 28 -16.18 -0.48 9.38
CA GLY A 28 -17.26 0.51 9.36
C GLY A 28 -16.84 1.85 8.76
N ILE A 29 -17.78 2.80 8.73
CA ILE A 29 -17.54 4.18 8.32
C ILE A 29 -17.17 5.04 9.53
N TYR A 30 -16.15 5.87 9.37
CA TYR A 30 -15.55 6.69 10.42
C TYR A 30 -15.20 8.09 9.90
N ASP A 31 -15.05 9.07 10.78
CA ASP A 31 -14.42 10.35 10.43
C ASP A 31 -12.93 10.26 10.72
N ASP A 32 -12.08 10.49 9.72
CA ASP A 32 -10.63 10.50 9.88
C ASP A 32 -10.16 11.71 10.74
N PRO A 33 -8.87 11.79 11.13
CA PRO A 33 -8.37 12.95 11.88
C PRO A 33 -8.52 14.31 11.18
N SER A 34 -8.73 14.32 9.87
CA SER A 34 -9.00 15.53 9.06
C SER A 34 -10.50 15.88 9.03
N GLY A 35 -11.36 15.04 9.60
CA GLY A 35 -12.81 15.19 9.59
C GLY A 35 -13.48 14.71 8.31
N TYR A 36 -12.84 13.83 7.55
CA TYR A 36 -13.38 13.26 6.32
C TYR A 36 -13.98 11.88 6.56
N ALA A 37 -15.19 11.67 6.04
CA ALA A 37 -15.84 10.37 6.08
C ALA A 37 -15.02 9.37 5.28
N THR A 38 -14.65 8.29 5.95
CA THR A 38 -13.70 7.28 5.49
C THR A 38 -14.22 5.90 5.88
N PHE A 39 -13.91 4.88 5.09
CA PHE A 39 -14.35 3.51 5.34
C PHE A 39 -13.17 2.54 5.37
N GLY A 40 -13.25 1.49 6.19
CA GLY A 40 -12.34 0.36 6.05
C GLY A 40 -10.88 0.71 6.35
N VAL A 41 -10.06 0.65 5.31
CA VAL A 41 -8.60 0.86 5.33
C VAL A 41 -8.30 2.16 4.58
N GLY A 42 -8.71 3.30 5.15
CA GLY A 42 -8.41 4.61 4.59
C GLY A 42 -9.18 4.99 3.30
N HIS A 43 -10.26 4.30 2.96
CA HIS A 43 -11.06 4.61 1.77
C HIS A 43 -11.83 5.92 1.96
N LEU A 44 -11.41 6.99 1.28
CA LEU A 44 -12.07 8.30 1.37
C LEU A 44 -13.45 8.25 0.70
N VAL A 45 -14.51 8.43 1.50
CA VAL A 45 -15.90 8.51 1.01
C VAL A 45 -16.20 9.93 0.56
N LYS A 46 -15.97 10.91 1.44
CA LYS A 46 -16.21 12.33 1.13
C LYS A 46 -15.39 13.27 2.02
N LYS A 47 -15.14 14.48 1.51
CA LYS A 47 -14.39 15.54 2.21
C LYS A 47 -15.26 16.34 3.19
N SER A 48 -16.09 15.63 3.95
CA SER A 48 -16.90 16.15 5.05
C SER A 48 -17.21 15.00 6.00
N LYS A 49 -17.67 15.33 7.21
CA LYS A 49 -18.04 14.32 8.20
C LYS A 49 -19.19 13.44 7.71
N SER A 50 -19.19 12.18 8.15
CA SER A 50 -20.23 11.21 7.86
C SER A 50 -21.58 11.70 8.40
N TYR A 51 -22.61 11.59 7.56
CA TYR A 51 -23.98 11.88 8.00
C TYR A 51 -24.52 10.76 8.87
N LEU A 52 -24.13 9.50 8.64
CA LEU A 52 -24.51 8.38 9.50
C LEU A 52 -23.95 8.55 10.92
N ILE A 53 -22.70 8.98 11.08
CA ILE A 53 -22.11 9.25 12.41
C ILE A 53 -22.85 10.39 13.09
N GLN A 54 -23.02 11.53 12.41
CA GLN A 54 -23.71 12.68 12.98
C GLN A 54 -25.17 12.38 13.34
N GLY A 55 -25.86 11.62 12.48
CA GLY A 55 -27.23 11.15 12.72
C GLY A 55 -27.31 10.28 13.97
N ALA A 56 -26.45 9.28 14.08
CA ALA A 56 -26.40 8.42 15.27
C ALA A 56 -26.05 9.22 16.55
N GLN A 57 -25.14 10.20 16.47
CA GLN A 57 -24.76 11.06 17.60
C GLN A 57 -25.89 11.98 18.07
N SER A 58 -26.84 12.32 17.20
CA SER A 58 -27.99 13.17 17.54
C SER A 58 -29.06 12.49 18.39
N ASP A 59 -28.93 11.18 18.64
CA ASP A 59 -29.88 10.37 19.38
C ASP A 59 -29.15 9.53 20.45
N GLU A 60 -29.53 9.67 21.72
CA GLU A 60 -28.82 9.00 22.82
C GLU A 60 -28.87 7.47 22.74
N THR A 61 -29.89 6.88 22.11
CA THR A 61 -29.98 5.42 21.92
C THR A 61 -29.10 4.96 20.77
N LEU A 62 -29.12 5.67 19.63
CA LEU A 62 -28.31 5.30 18.47
C LEU A 62 -26.83 5.55 18.69
N LYS A 63 -26.49 6.55 19.50
CA LYS A 63 -25.11 6.85 19.90
C LYS A 63 -24.44 5.66 20.59
N THR A 64 -25.17 4.83 21.33
CA THR A 64 -24.62 3.62 21.95
C THR A 64 -24.31 2.50 20.95
N LYS A 65 -24.75 2.65 19.68
CA LYS A 65 -24.48 1.70 18.59
C LYS A 65 -23.21 2.04 17.83
N LEU A 66 -22.63 3.21 18.09
CA LEU A 66 -21.35 3.61 17.51
C LEU A 66 -20.21 2.84 18.17
N GLY A 67 -19.26 2.40 17.35
CA GLY A 67 -17.99 1.89 17.83
C GLY A 67 -17.01 3.02 18.13
N SER A 68 -15.99 2.70 18.92
CA SER A 68 -14.87 3.60 19.20
C SER A 68 -13.56 2.83 19.10
N LYS A 69 -12.58 3.38 18.39
CA LYS A 69 -11.24 2.82 18.24
C LYS A 69 -10.19 3.87 18.53
N LYS A 70 -9.25 3.54 19.41
CA LYS A 70 -8.10 4.40 19.70
C LYS A 70 -7.06 4.26 18.58
N ILE A 71 -6.72 5.38 17.94
CA ILE A 71 -5.65 5.47 16.93
C ILE A 71 -4.67 6.56 17.38
N GLY A 72 -3.49 6.15 17.84
CA GLY A 72 -2.52 7.05 18.47
C GLY A 72 -3.10 7.69 19.75
N SER A 73 -3.07 9.02 19.80
CA SER A 73 -3.67 9.81 20.89
C SER A 73 -5.17 10.09 20.71
N SER A 74 -5.72 9.81 19.53
CA SER A 74 -7.11 10.15 19.18
C SER A 74 -8.03 8.94 19.32
N SER A 75 -9.30 9.20 19.66
CA SER A 75 -10.36 8.21 19.61
C SER A 75 -11.22 8.50 18.37
N ILE A 76 -11.33 7.51 17.49
CA ILE A 76 -12.16 7.60 16.29
C ILE A 76 -13.49 6.89 16.58
N THR A 77 -14.58 7.61 16.37
CA THR A 77 -15.94 7.06 16.39
C THR A 77 -16.31 6.56 15.01
N TYR A 78 -17.03 5.43 14.94
CA TYR A 78 -17.42 4.84 13.67
C TYR A 78 -18.79 4.16 13.77
N VAL A 79 -19.50 4.07 12.65
CA VAL A 79 -20.70 3.25 12.50
C VAL A 79 -20.25 1.85 12.06
N PRO A 80 -20.40 0.79 12.90
CA PRO A 80 -19.87 -0.53 12.59
C PRO A 80 -20.63 -1.23 11.45
N ASN A 81 -19.94 -2.02 10.64
CA ASN A 81 -20.58 -2.88 9.63
C ASN A 81 -21.67 -3.80 10.21
N SER A 82 -21.52 -4.20 11.48
CA SER A 82 -22.50 -5.03 12.19
C SER A 82 -23.87 -4.38 12.39
N VAL A 83 -24.04 -3.08 12.11
CA VAL A 83 -25.36 -2.43 12.10
C VAL A 83 -26.09 -2.61 10.77
N ASN A 84 -25.40 -3.06 9.72
CA ASN A 84 -26.01 -3.29 8.43
C ASN A 84 -27.09 -4.39 8.48
N GLY A 85 -28.19 -4.17 7.76
CA GLY A 85 -29.34 -5.07 7.74
C GLY A 85 -30.15 -5.10 9.04
N LYS A 86 -29.89 -4.18 9.98
CA LYS A 86 -30.63 -4.07 11.24
C LYS A 86 -31.49 -2.81 11.28
N GLU A 87 -32.50 -2.84 12.15
CA GLU A 87 -33.39 -1.72 12.43
C GLU A 87 -32.63 -0.45 12.80
N GLU A 88 -31.51 -0.58 13.53
CA GLU A 88 -30.68 0.55 13.91
C GLU A 88 -30.14 1.33 12.70
N LEU A 89 -29.81 0.68 11.58
CA LEU A 89 -29.34 1.39 10.41
C LEU A 89 -30.46 2.23 9.77
N THR A 90 -31.70 1.75 9.78
CA THR A 90 -32.86 2.53 9.31
C THR A 90 -33.01 3.80 10.17
N GLN A 91 -33.00 3.65 11.49
CA GLN A 91 -33.11 4.77 12.43
C GLN A 91 -31.95 5.76 12.31
N ILE A 92 -30.72 5.27 12.10
CA ILE A 92 -29.55 6.11 11.85
C ILE A 92 -29.74 6.91 10.55
N LYS A 93 -30.23 6.30 9.48
CA LYS A 93 -30.48 6.98 8.20
C LYS A 93 -31.53 8.09 8.33
N GLU A 94 -32.59 7.86 9.11
CA GLU A 94 -33.60 8.89 9.38
C GLU A 94 -33.00 10.12 10.07
N LYS A 95 -32.21 9.91 11.14
CA LYS A 95 -31.52 11.01 11.82
C LYS A 95 -30.46 11.68 10.92
N ALA A 96 -29.72 10.88 10.16
CA ALA A 96 -28.73 11.36 9.20
C ALA A 96 -29.38 12.26 8.13
N THR A 97 -30.62 11.97 7.73
CA THR A 97 -31.37 12.75 6.73
C THR A 97 -31.63 14.17 7.21
N ALA A 98 -32.04 14.34 8.48
CA ALA A 98 -32.22 15.67 9.07
C ALA A 98 -30.90 16.46 9.07
N VAL A 99 -29.79 15.83 9.50
CA VAL A 99 -28.47 16.46 9.51
C VAL A 99 -28.00 16.83 8.10
N ALA A 100 -28.13 15.91 7.14
CA ALA A 100 -27.71 16.12 5.77
C ALA A 100 -28.52 17.24 5.10
N ASN A 101 -29.83 17.28 5.34
CA ASN A 101 -30.71 18.32 4.82
C ASN A 101 -30.27 19.71 5.28
N ASP A 102 -30.03 19.90 6.57
CA ASP A 102 -29.57 21.20 7.08
C ASP A 102 -28.16 21.55 6.60
N ALA A 103 -27.23 20.59 6.56
CA ALA A 103 -25.88 20.82 6.08
C ALA A 103 -25.84 21.24 4.61
N ILE A 104 -26.61 20.55 3.76
CA ILE A 104 -26.68 20.83 2.32
C ILE A 104 -27.47 22.11 2.05
N ALA A 105 -28.57 22.36 2.78
CA ALA A 105 -29.30 23.62 2.69
C ALA A 105 -28.39 24.82 3.02
N GLN A 106 -27.59 24.70 4.07
CA GLN A 106 -26.63 25.72 4.45
C GLN A 106 -25.52 25.87 3.41
N ALA A 107 -25.00 24.78 2.85
CA ALA A 107 -23.95 24.84 1.83
C ALA A 107 -24.43 25.54 0.55
N ASP A 108 -25.58 25.10 0.02
CA ASP A 108 -26.10 25.49 -1.30
C ASP A 108 -26.87 26.81 -1.27
N TYR A 109 -27.64 27.07 -0.21
CA TYR A 109 -28.60 28.19 -0.15
C TYR A 109 -28.35 29.16 0.99
N LYS A 110 -27.38 28.90 1.88
CA LYS A 110 -27.09 29.70 3.08
C LYS A 110 -28.32 29.89 4.00
N LYS A 111 -29.18 28.88 4.04
CA LYS A 111 -30.45 28.86 4.80
C LYS A 111 -30.61 27.55 5.56
N LYS A 112 -31.47 27.55 6.58
CA LYS A 112 -31.92 26.30 7.22
C LYS A 112 -32.83 25.53 6.27
N TYR A 113 -32.87 24.20 6.37
CA TYR A 113 -33.73 23.39 5.50
C TYR A 113 -35.21 23.78 5.61
N ALA A 114 -35.66 24.13 6.82
CA ALA A 114 -37.03 24.57 7.07
C ALA A 114 -37.45 25.81 6.26
N GLU A 115 -36.51 26.70 5.96
CA GLU A 115 -36.70 28.00 5.29
C GLU A 115 -36.68 27.92 3.75
N LEU A 116 -36.44 26.73 3.20
CA LEU A 116 -36.38 26.49 1.77
C LEU A 116 -37.77 26.39 1.13
N THR A 117 -37.85 26.78 -0.14
CA THR A 117 -39.05 26.53 -0.98
C THR A 117 -39.23 25.03 -1.22
N ALA A 118 -40.41 24.61 -1.69
CA ALA A 118 -40.67 23.20 -2.02
C ALA A 118 -39.64 22.64 -3.01
N ASP A 119 -39.37 23.36 -4.11
CA ASP A 119 -38.40 22.94 -5.12
C ASP A 119 -36.97 22.83 -4.56
N GLN A 120 -36.59 23.76 -3.68
CA GLN A 120 -35.29 23.73 -3.01
C GLN A 120 -35.19 22.53 -2.06
N LYS A 121 -36.26 22.25 -1.29
CA LYS A 121 -36.34 21.07 -0.41
C LYS A 121 -36.18 19.78 -1.20
N THR A 122 -36.88 19.62 -2.32
CA THR A 122 -36.73 18.44 -3.18
C THR A 122 -35.29 18.24 -3.66
N LYS A 123 -34.62 19.29 -4.12
CA LYS A 123 -33.21 19.22 -4.55
C LYS A 123 -32.26 18.86 -3.41
N VAL A 124 -32.48 19.42 -2.22
CA VAL A 124 -31.68 19.12 -1.03
C VAL A 124 -31.89 17.67 -0.60
N SER A 125 -33.14 17.21 -0.47
CA SER A 125 -33.45 15.83 -0.08
C SER A 125 -32.84 14.80 -1.01
N GLN A 126 -32.89 15.03 -2.34
CA GLN A 126 -32.25 14.14 -3.31
C GLN A 126 -30.73 14.03 -3.08
N LYS A 127 -30.05 15.15 -2.78
CA LYS A 127 -28.61 15.14 -2.46
C LYS A 127 -28.33 14.45 -1.13
N SER A 128 -29.16 14.70 -0.12
CA SER A 128 -29.07 14.06 1.20
C SER A 128 -29.22 12.54 1.10
N GLU A 129 -30.26 12.07 0.40
CA GLU A 129 -30.52 10.66 0.16
C GLU A 129 -29.36 10.00 -0.58
N ALA A 130 -28.83 10.63 -1.63
CA ALA A 130 -27.69 10.13 -2.37
C ALA A 130 -26.43 9.98 -1.49
N ALA A 131 -26.10 11.01 -0.69
CA ALA A 131 -24.94 10.99 0.19
C ALA A 131 -25.07 9.95 1.32
N ILE A 132 -26.27 9.80 1.91
CA ILE A 132 -26.52 8.80 2.94
C ILE A 132 -26.48 7.39 2.35
N LYS A 133 -27.01 7.21 1.14
CA LYS A 133 -26.96 5.93 0.43
C LYS A 133 -25.52 5.52 0.14
N GLU A 134 -24.67 6.44 -0.33
CA GLU A 134 -23.25 6.18 -0.57
C GLU A 134 -22.54 5.67 0.69
N GLU A 135 -22.75 6.32 1.84
CA GLU A 135 -22.20 5.87 3.12
C GLU A 135 -22.76 4.51 3.54
N ALA A 136 -24.06 4.28 3.38
CA ALA A 136 -24.72 3.06 3.84
C ALA A 136 -24.42 1.84 2.97
N ASP A 137 -24.25 2.02 1.66
CA ASP A 137 -23.88 0.94 0.74
C ASP A 137 -22.51 0.34 1.13
N LEU A 138 -21.60 1.16 1.68
CA LEU A 138 -20.29 0.70 2.17
C LEU A 138 -20.41 -0.21 3.40
N LEU A 139 -21.40 -0.02 4.26
CA LEU A 139 -21.63 -0.89 5.42
C LEU A 139 -22.01 -2.33 5.03
N GLY A 140 -22.42 -2.55 3.77
CA GLY A 140 -22.62 -3.87 3.19
C GLY A 140 -21.35 -4.52 2.64
N LYS A 141 -20.21 -3.82 2.66
CA LYS A 141 -18.94 -4.29 2.13
C LYS A 141 -17.97 -4.65 3.25
N THR A 142 -17.00 -5.52 2.94
CA THR A 142 -15.87 -5.77 3.85
C THR A 142 -14.77 -4.74 3.62
N ALA A 143 -14.07 -4.35 4.68
CA ALA A 143 -12.92 -3.46 4.58
C ALA A 143 -11.84 -4.00 3.62
N ALA A 144 -11.58 -5.32 3.65
CA ALA A 144 -10.63 -5.97 2.75
C ALA A 144 -11.11 -5.98 1.29
N GLY A 145 -12.42 -6.07 1.05
CA GLY A 145 -13.00 -5.99 -0.29
C GLY A 145 -12.82 -4.60 -0.90
N VAL A 146 -13.14 -3.56 -0.13
CA VAL A 146 -12.92 -2.17 -0.57
C VAL A 146 -11.44 -1.88 -0.79
N LEU A 147 -10.57 -2.33 0.12
CA LEU A 147 -9.12 -2.22 -0.06
C LEU A 147 -8.64 -2.91 -1.35
N THR A 148 -9.21 -4.06 -1.71
CA THR A 148 -8.84 -4.77 -2.94
C THR A 148 -9.12 -3.92 -4.17
N ASP A 149 -10.24 -3.19 -4.19
CA ASP A 149 -10.56 -2.27 -5.28
C ASP A 149 -9.65 -1.03 -5.26
N ASP A 150 -9.39 -0.46 -4.09
CA ASP A 150 -8.51 0.70 -3.92
C ASP A 150 -7.06 0.43 -4.34
N LEU A 151 -6.60 -0.82 -4.22
CA LEU A 151 -5.25 -1.22 -4.60
C LEU A 151 -5.04 -1.36 -6.11
N LYS A 152 -6.10 -1.52 -6.92
CA LYS A 152 -6.01 -1.69 -8.38
C LYS A 152 -5.15 -0.63 -9.08
N PRO A 153 -5.38 0.69 -8.92
CA PRO A 153 -4.56 1.70 -9.59
C PRO A 153 -3.08 1.66 -9.20
N PHE A 154 -2.75 1.20 -7.99
CA PHE A 154 -1.38 1.06 -7.53
C PHE A 154 -0.73 -0.21 -8.08
N ALA A 155 -1.45 -1.33 -8.08
CA ALA A 155 -1.06 -2.58 -8.73
C ALA A 155 -0.79 -2.37 -10.23
N ASP A 156 -1.68 -1.67 -10.93
CA ASP A 156 -1.53 -1.33 -12.34
C ASP A 156 -0.31 -0.44 -12.58
N ALA A 157 -0.08 0.54 -11.70
CA ALA A 157 1.11 1.39 -11.78
C ALA A 157 2.40 0.57 -11.62
N VAL A 158 2.46 -0.37 -10.66
CA VAL A 158 3.62 -1.23 -10.45
C VAL A 158 3.84 -2.15 -11.66
N ASN A 159 2.80 -2.84 -12.12
CA ASN A 159 2.88 -3.74 -13.28
C ASN A 159 3.35 -3.02 -14.55
N THR A 160 2.83 -1.80 -14.77
CA THR A 160 3.11 -1.04 -15.99
C THR A 160 4.48 -0.39 -15.99
N ASN A 161 4.96 0.10 -14.84
CA ASN A 161 6.17 0.94 -14.78
C ASN A 161 7.41 0.19 -14.31
N THR A 162 7.25 -1.02 -13.76
CA THR A 162 8.39 -1.90 -13.48
C THR A 162 8.74 -2.68 -14.75
N THR A 163 9.84 -2.31 -15.39
CA THR A 163 10.22 -2.80 -16.73
C THR A 163 11.63 -3.38 -16.71
N GLY A 164 11.91 -4.29 -17.65
CA GLY A 164 13.23 -4.95 -17.77
C GLY A 164 13.47 -6.06 -16.74
N ILE A 165 12.55 -6.24 -15.78
CA ILE A 165 12.58 -7.30 -14.76
C ILE A 165 11.20 -7.93 -14.58
N GLU A 166 11.18 -9.24 -14.32
CA GLU A 166 10.00 -9.93 -13.80
C GLU A 166 10.02 -9.86 -12.26
N LEU A 167 8.93 -9.38 -11.68
CA LEU A 167 8.77 -9.31 -10.23
C LEU A 167 8.36 -10.66 -9.67
N THR A 168 8.88 -11.00 -8.50
CA THR A 168 8.25 -12.02 -7.65
C THR A 168 7.03 -11.44 -6.94
N GLN A 169 6.18 -12.30 -6.39
CA GLN A 169 4.99 -11.85 -5.65
C GLN A 169 5.36 -10.95 -4.46
N ASP A 170 6.43 -11.24 -3.74
CA ASP A 170 6.86 -10.46 -2.58
C ASP A 170 7.40 -9.08 -2.97
N GLU A 171 8.14 -8.99 -4.08
CA GLU A 171 8.58 -7.72 -4.62
C GLU A 171 7.40 -6.87 -5.08
N PHE A 172 6.46 -7.48 -5.79
CA PHE A 172 5.26 -6.80 -6.26
C PHE A 172 4.43 -6.26 -5.08
N ASP A 173 4.16 -7.10 -4.08
CA ASP A 173 3.43 -6.68 -2.87
C ASP A 173 4.14 -5.51 -2.15
N ALA A 174 5.47 -5.55 -2.04
CA ALA A 174 6.26 -4.48 -1.42
C ALA A 174 6.15 -3.16 -2.21
N LEU A 175 6.23 -3.22 -3.54
CA LEU A 175 6.09 -2.02 -4.39
C LEU A 175 4.67 -1.48 -4.40
N VAL A 176 3.65 -2.33 -4.35
CA VAL A 176 2.27 -1.86 -4.23
C VAL A 176 2.05 -1.21 -2.88
N SER A 177 2.59 -1.76 -1.78
CA SER A 177 2.52 -1.12 -0.47
C SER A 177 3.17 0.27 -0.46
N PHE A 178 4.36 0.35 -1.07
CA PHE A 178 5.08 1.61 -1.21
C PHE A 178 4.26 2.62 -2.04
N ALA A 179 3.77 2.21 -3.21
CA ALA A 179 2.99 3.06 -4.11
C ALA A 179 1.66 3.51 -3.49
N PHE A 180 0.99 2.67 -2.72
CA PHE A 180 -0.21 3.01 -1.97
C PHE A 180 0.06 4.16 -0.99
N ASN A 181 1.18 4.10 -0.28
CA ASN A 181 1.54 5.13 0.70
C ASN A 181 2.03 6.44 0.08
N VAL A 182 2.86 6.40 -0.97
CA VAL A 182 3.46 7.61 -1.54
C VAL A 182 2.66 8.19 -2.70
N GLY A 183 1.72 7.43 -3.25
CA GLY A 183 0.98 7.77 -4.47
C GLY A 183 1.69 7.34 -5.75
N THR A 184 0.91 7.04 -6.79
CA THR A 184 1.43 6.53 -8.07
C THR A 184 2.37 7.51 -8.78
N ALA A 185 2.13 8.82 -8.65
CA ALA A 185 2.99 9.84 -9.25
C ALA A 185 4.41 9.81 -8.66
N ASN A 186 4.51 9.75 -7.33
CA ASN A 186 5.80 9.66 -6.63
C ASN A 186 6.50 8.33 -6.88
N PHE A 187 5.74 7.23 -6.94
CA PHE A 187 6.30 5.93 -7.31
C PHE A 187 6.96 5.98 -8.71
N LYS A 188 6.23 6.48 -9.71
CA LYS A 188 6.69 6.54 -11.11
C LYS A 188 7.95 7.39 -11.30
N SER A 189 8.08 8.49 -10.57
CA SER A 189 9.24 9.39 -10.65
C SER A 189 10.38 9.04 -9.69
N SER A 190 10.21 8.00 -8.87
CA SER A 190 11.17 7.68 -7.81
C SER A 190 12.51 7.18 -8.34
N THR A 191 13.59 7.56 -7.66
CA THR A 191 14.91 6.96 -7.89
C THR A 191 14.91 5.47 -7.52
N LEU A 192 14.04 5.06 -6.58
CA LEU A 192 13.79 3.66 -6.25
C LEU A 192 13.39 2.85 -7.48
N LEU A 193 12.34 3.26 -8.19
CA LEU A 193 11.86 2.56 -9.39
C LEU A 193 12.93 2.54 -10.49
N LYS A 194 13.66 3.65 -10.68
CA LYS A 194 14.79 3.70 -11.62
C LYS A 194 15.82 2.60 -11.32
N LYS A 195 16.27 2.50 -10.06
CA LYS A 195 17.27 1.49 -9.66
C LYS A 195 16.74 0.05 -9.78
N ILE A 196 15.46 -0.16 -9.49
CA ILE A 196 14.81 -1.46 -9.65
C ILE A 196 14.81 -1.89 -11.13
N ASN A 197 14.40 -0.99 -12.04
CA ASN A 197 14.37 -1.26 -13.49
C ASN A 197 15.77 -1.47 -14.09
N GLU A 198 16.84 -0.97 -13.45
CA GLU A 198 18.21 -1.31 -13.84
C GLU A 198 18.54 -2.80 -13.61
N GLY A 199 17.78 -3.53 -12.77
CA GLY A 199 17.92 -4.97 -12.55
C GLY A 199 19.25 -5.42 -11.90
N LYS A 200 20.10 -4.49 -11.49
CA LYS A 200 21.46 -4.76 -10.96
C LYS A 200 21.47 -5.50 -9.63
N TYR A 201 20.39 -5.44 -8.86
CA TYR A 201 20.26 -6.17 -7.59
C TYR A 201 20.16 -7.70 -7.79
N ARG A 202 19.92 -8.15 -9.04
CA ARG A 202 19.84 -9.56 -9.44
C ARG A 202 20.86 -10.00 -10.48
N SER A 203 21.62 -9.07 -11.06
CA SER A 203 22.49 -9.34 -12.20
C SER A 203 23.92 -8.87 -11.93
N GLY A 204 24.87 -9.46 -12.66
CA GLY A 204 26.30 -9.18 -12.47
C GLY A 204 26.94 -10.03 -11.38
N ASP A 205 28.19 -9.69 -11.05
CA ASP A 205 28.95 -10.40 -10.03
C ASP A 205 28.43 -10.11 -8.62
N LEU A 206 28.86 -10.92 -7.65
CA LEU A 206 28.39 -10.83 -6.26
C LEU A 206 28.63 -9.44 -5.64
N LYS A 207 29.75 -8.78 -5.98
CA LYS A 207 30.08 -7.45 -5.44
C LYS A 207 29.12 -6.40 -5.99
N GLN A 208 28.83 -6.46 -7.29
CA GLN A 208 27.88 -5.58 -7.97
C GLN A 208 26.46 -5.76 -7.41
N ARG A 209 26.01 -7.02 -7.26
CA ARG A 209 24.69 -7.33 -6.68
C ARG A 209 24.54 -6.77 -5.27
N LYS A 210 25.53 -7.00 -4.40
CA LYS A 210 25.52 -6.47 -3.02
C LYS A 210 25.43 -4.95 -2.98
N ALA A 211 26.22 -4.26 -3.80
CA ALA A 211 26.14 -2.81 -3.90
C ALA A 211 24.74 -2.34 -4.35
N ALA A 212 24.18 -2.95 -5.39
CA ALA A 212 22.85 -2.61 -5.88
C ALA A 212 21.73 -2.91 -4.88
N ILE A 213 21.82 -4.02 -4.12
CA ILE A 213 20.90 -4.32 -3.01
C ILE A 213 20.92 -3.20 -1.97
N SER A 214 22.10 -2.77 -1.52
CA SER A 214 22.24 -1.68 -0.56
C SER A 214 21.71 -0.34 -1.11
N GLU A 215 21.90 -0.07 -2.40
CA GLU A 215 21.35 1.14 -3.02
C GLU A 215 19.83 1.13 -3.06
N VAL A 216 19.20 0.02 -3.46
CA VAL A 216 17.73 -0.12 -3.47
C VAL A 216 17.17 0.03 -2.06
N GLU A 217 17.80 -0.61 -1.06
CA GLU A 217 17.42 -0.47 0.35
C GLU A 217 17.51 0.99 0.82
N GLY A 218 18.57 1.68 0.43
CA GLY A 218 18.76 3.11 0.71
C GLY A 218 17.67 3.99 0.09
N GLU A 219 17.23 3.68 -1.13
CA GLU A 219 16.15 4.43 -1.77
C GLU A 219 14.79 4.25 -1.08
N PHE A 220 14.46 3.06 -0.57
CA PHE A 220 13.27 2.89 0.28
C PHE A 220 13.33 3.79 1.52
N LYS A 221 14.47 3.79 2.23
CA LYS A 221 14.65 4.52 3.49
C LYS A 221 14.51 6.04 3.36
N LYS A 222 14.71 6.61 2.17
CA LYS A 222 14.54 8.06 1.93
C LYS A 222 13.09 8.53 2.06
N TRP A 223 12.11 7.64 1.89
CA TRP A 223 10.68 7.96 1.93
C TRP A 223 10.10 7.83 3.33
N ASN A 224 10.76 8.46 4.31
CA ASN A 224 10.43 8.37 5.73
C ASN A 224 10.01 9.71 6.35
N LYS A 225 9.69 10.73 5.52
CA LYS A 225 9.36 12.08 5.98
C LYS A 225 7.93 12.47 5.64
N SER A 226 7.29 13.24 6.54
CA SER A 226 6.05 13.97 6.27
C SER A 226 6.16 15.37 6.90
N GLY A 227 5.68 16.40 6.20
CA GLY A 227 5.83 17.79 6.64
C GLY A 227 7.28 18.21 6.91
N GLY A 228 8.24 17.62 6.18
CA GLY A 228 9.68 17.85 6.35
C GLY A 228 10.35 17.12 7.51
N LYS A 229 9.58 16.41 8.36
CA LYS A 229 10.10 15.70 9.54
C LYS A 229 10.16 14.19 9.31
N VAL A 230 11.21 13.55 9.81
CA VAL A 230 11.31 12.08 9.83
C VAL A 230 10.25 11.52 10.78
N LEU A 231 9.54 10.48 10.34
CA LEU A 231 8.56 9.76 11.14
C LEU A 231 9.02 8.33 11.37
N ASP A 232 9.03 7.89 12.63
CA ASP A 232 9.45 6.53 13.00
C ASP A 232 8.55 5.46 12.37
N GLY A 233 7.24 5.73 12.28
CA GLY A 233 6.28 4.84 11.62
C GLY A 233 6.63 4.61 10.15
N LEU A 234 6.92 5.68 9.40
CA LEU A 234 7.35 5.56 8.01
C LEU A 234 8.72 4.87 7.90
N THR A 235 9.65 5.16 8.81
CA THR A 235 10.97 4.51 8.81
C THR A 235 10.85 2.99 8.97
N LYS A 236 10.02 2.52 9.92
CA LYS A 236 9.75 1.09 10.14
C LYS A 236 9.06 0.46 8.93
N ARG A 237 8.07 1.14 8.35
CA ARG A 237 7.36 0.67 7.14
C ARG A 237 8.30 0.52 5.94
N ARG A 238 9.13 1.53 5.67
CA ARG A 238 10.11 1.49 4.57
C ARG A 238 11.13 0.37 4.75
N ALA A 239 11.55 0.10 5.99
CA ALA A 239 12.45 -1.02 6.28
C ALA A 239 11.78 -2.37 5.99
N ALA A 240 10.53 -2.57 6.42
CA ALA A 240 9.77 -3.80 6.16
C ALA A 240 9.48 -4.03 4.67
N GLU A 241 9.16 -2.97 3.92
CA GLU A 241 8.97 -3.04 2.47
C GLU A 241 10.29 -3.38 1.75
N ALA A 242 11.41 -2.74 2.13
CA ALA A 242 12.72 -3.03 1.57
C ALA A 242 13.18 -4.46 1.86
N GLU A 243 12.97 -4.93 3.10
CA GLU A 243 13.27 -6.31 3.49
C GLU A 243 12.50 -7.30 2.63
N ARG A 244 11.17 -7.11 2.50
CA ARG A 244 10.33 -7.99 1.68
C ARG A 244 10.79 -8.00 0.22
N PHE A 245 11.05 -6.83 -0.36
CA PHE A 245 11.49 -6.72 -1.75
C PHE A 245 12.84 -7.41 -1.97
N LEU A 246 13.82 -7.16 -1.09
CA LEU A 246 15.20 -7.61 -1.29
C LEU A 246 15.48 -9.02 -0.79
N LYS A 247 14.58 -9.63 -0.02
CA LYS A 247 14.79 -10.95 0.62
C LYS A 247 15.32 -12.00 -0.35
N GLY A 248 14.64 -12.20 -1.47
CA GLY A 248 15.04 -13.20 -2.47
C GLY A 248 16.42 -12.90 -3.06
N ALA A 249 16.68 -11.63 -3.43
CA ALA A 249 17.97 -11.23 -3.98
C ALA A 249 19.12 -11.35 -2.98
N GLN A 250 18.87 -11.08 -1.69
CA GLN A 250 19.82 -11.25 -0.61
C GLN A 250 20.12 -12.73 -0.34
N ASP A 251 19.08 -13.57 -0.31
CA ASP A 251 19.23 -15.00 -0.07
C ASP A 251 19.99 -15.68 -1.23
N GLU A 252 19.70 -15.31 -2.48
CA GLU A 252 20.52 -15.71 -3.64
C GLU A 252 21.96 -15.19 -3.58
N ALA A 253 22.20 -13.95 -3.14
CA ALA A 253 23.56 -13.44 -3.02
C ALA A 253 24.37 -14.23 -1.98
N LYS A 254 23.75 -14.67 -0.88
CA LYS A 254 24.39 -15.51 0.15
C LYS A 254 24.78 -16.88 -0.40
N THR A 255 24.00 -17.49 -1.30
CA THR A 255 24.36 -18.80 -1.87
C THR A 255 25.55 -18.75 -2.82
N LEU A 256 25.86 -17.56 -3.35
CA LEU A 256 27.03 -17.30 -4.19
C LEU A 256 28.29 -16.98 -3.39
N GLU A 257 28.21 -16.83 -2.07
CA GLU A 257 29.38 -16.61 -1.23
C GLU A 257 30.26 -17.86 -1.18
N PRO A 258 31.59 -17.71 -1.29
CA PRO A 258 32.49 -18.84 -1.10
C PRO A 258 32.32 -19.40 0.31
N LYS A 259 32.06 -20.71 0.42
CA LYS A 259 31.96 -21.39 1.73
C LYS A 259 33.22 -21.11 2.55
N PRO A 260 33.10 -20.85 3.86
CA PRO A 260 34.27 -20.72 4.73
C PRO A 260 35.11 -22.00 4.63
N GLY A 261 36.33 -21.90 4.08
CA GLY A 261 37.25 -23.02 3.89
C GLY A 261 37.63 -23.35 2.44
N SER A 262 37.00 -22.74 1.44
CA SER A 262 37.45 -22.87 0.04
C SER A 262 38.63 -21.92 -0.25
N THR A 263 39.82 -22.23 0.27
CA THR A 263 41.05 -21.62 -0.26
C THR A 263 41.21 -21.99 -1.73
N PRO A 264 41.44 -21.04 -2.66
CA PRO A 264 41.91 -21.39 -3.98
C PRO A 264 43.28 -22.07 -3.80
N SER A 265 43.36 -23.35 -4.17
CA SER A 265 44.63 -24.08 -4.20
C SER A 265 45.59 -23.28 -5.10
N PRO A 266 46.80 -22.91 -4.65
CA PRO A 266 47.72 -22.18 -5.50
C PRO A 266 48.04 -23.03 -6.73
N SER A 267 47.77 -22.43 -7.89
CA SER A 267 48.15 -22.88 -9.22
C SER A 267 49.51 -23.59 -9.19
N SER A 268 49.52 -24.83 -9.68
CA SER A 268 50.71 -25.65 -9.88
C SER A 268 51.77 -24.90 -10.69
N THR A 269 52.87 -24.56 -10.03
CA THR A 269 54.13 -24.15 -10.64
C THR A 269 54.58 -25.22 -11.66
N PRO A 270 55.04 -24.88 -12.87
CA PRO A 270 55.65 -25.86 -13.76
C PRO A 270 57.00 -26.28 -13.16
N GLY A 271 57.18 -27.58 -12.89
CA GLY A 271 58.44 -28.14 -12.41
C GLY A 271 59.56 -28.05 -13.47
N PRO A 272 60.84 -27.99 -13.06
CA PRO A 272 61.97 -27.84 -13.97
C PRO A 272 62.22 -29.12 -14.77
N GLY A 273 62.66 -28.92 -16.02
CA GLY A 273 62.67 -29.91 -17.10
C GLY A 273 63.46 -31.20 -16.85
N SER A 274 62.86 -32.29 -17.32
CA SER A 274 63.51 -33.58 -17.53
C SER A 274 64.40 -33.52 -18.78
N LYS A 275 65.68 -33.88 -18.61
CA LYS A 275 66.68 -34.05 -19.69
C LYS A 275 66.19 -35.03 -20.77
N PRO A 276 66.50 -34.80 -22.07
CA PRO A 276 66.33 -35.82 -23.09
C PRO A 276 67.40 -36.91 -22.96
N GLY A 277 66.99 -38.17 -23.04
CA GLY A 277 67.88 -39.34 -23.15
C GLY A 277 68.57 -39.43 -24.52
N PRO A 278 69.59 -40.30 -24.66
CA PRO A 278 70.49 -40.31 -25.80
C PRO A 278 69.84 -40.88 -27.07
N VAL A 279 70.16 -40.24 -28.20
CA VAL A 279 69.75 -40.63 -29.56
C VAL A 279 70.59 -41.81 -30.05
N PRO A 280 70.00 -42.88 -30.62
CA PRO A 280 70.77 -43.97 -31.24
C PRO A 280 71.31 -43.57 -32.63
N LYS A 281 72.56 -43.99 -32.91
CA LYS A 281 73.28 -43.80 -34.18
C LYS A 281 72.61 -44.57 -35.35
N PRO A 282 72.78 -44.11 -36.60
CA PRO A 282 72.23 -44.79 -37.78
C PRO A 282 73.07 -46.02 -38.17
N LEU A 283 72.41 -47.11 -38.57
CA LEU A 283 73.06 -48.19 -39.30
C LEU A 283 73.26 -47.77 -40.77
N THR A 284 74.47 -48.05 -41.24
CA THR A 284 74.89 -48.13 -42.65
C THR A 284 74.25 -49.29 -43.38
#